data_AF-A0A402BDZ9-F1
#
_entry.id   AF-A0A402BDZ9-F1
#
_cell.length_a   1.000
_cell.length_b   1.000
_cell.length_c   1.000
_cell.angle_alpha   90.00
_cell.angle_beta   90.00
_cell.angle_gamma   90.00
#
_symmetry.space_group_name_H-M   'P 1'
#
loop_
_entity.id
_entity.type
_entity.pdbx_description
1 polymer ?
#
loop_
_entity_poly.entity_id
_entity_poly.type
_entity_poly.pdbx_seq_one_letter_code
_entity_poly.pdbx_strand_id
1 'polypeptide(L)'
;MAPILISLLQPVFLLGGALIDLAYWYLKPSPTRVLEMRIFAAIATAAPYAVYMIWVVSTLHVVWTIHMQVGVVYVLLMIGWCLSYLSYPPQRPEEKQA
;
A
#
# COMPACT_ATOMS: atom_id res chain seq x y z
N MET A 1 -28.34 -9.11 -1.07
CA MET A 1 -27.60 -7.85 -1.27
C MET A 1 -26.12 -7.96 -0.90
N ALA A 2 -25.76 -8.48 0.28
CA ALA A 2 -24.35 -8.72 0.68
C ALA A 2 -23.47 -9.53 -0.32
N PRO A 3 -23.93 -10.63 -0.94
CA PRO A 3 -23.05 -11.43 -1.82
C PRO A 3 -22.63 -10.69 -3.10
N ILE A 4 -23.50 -9.83 -3.65
CA ILE A 4 -23.20 -9.05 -4.87
C ILE A 4 -22.11 -8.02 -4.58
N LEU A 5 -22.17 -7.35 -3.43
CA LEU A 5 -21.18 -6.35 -3.04
C LEU A 5 -19.78 -6.97 -2.87
N ILE A 6 -19.70 -8.17 -2.29
CA ILE A 6 -18.44 -8.90 -2.13
C ILE A 6 -17.85 -9.25 -3.51
N SER A 7 -18.66 -9.75 -4.43
CA SER A 7 -18.22 -10.09 -5.78
C SER A 7 -17.68 -8.87 -6.56
N LEU A 8 -18.24 -7.68 -6.33
CA LEU A 8 -17.80 -6.44 -6.99
C LEU A 8 -16.43 -5.96 -6.49
N LEU A 9 -16.06 -6.24 -5.24
CA LEU A 9 -14.77 -5.85 -4.66
C LEU A 9 -13.65 -6.87 -4.89
N GLN A 10 -13.99 -8.08 -5.32
CA GLN A 10 -13.01 -9.14 -5.57
C GLN A 10 -11.86 -8.73 -6.52
N PRO A 11 -12.11 -8.02 -7.64
CA PRO A 11 -11.05 -7.52 -8.52
C PRO A 11 -10.12 -6.51 -7.81
N VAL A 12 -10.66 -5.71 -6.90
CA VAL A 12 -9.88 -4.71 -6.14
C VAL A 12 -8.87 -5.42 -5.24
N PHE A 13 -9.30 -6.45 -4.52
CA PHE A 13 -8.40 -7.23 -3.67
C PHE A 13 -7.38 -8.02 -4.49
N LEU A 14 -7.78 -8.61 -5.61
CA LEU A 14 -6.87 -9.37 -6.48
C LEU A 14 -5.78 -8.47 -7.08
N LEU A 15 -6.17 -7.33 -7.66
CA LEU A 15 -5.22 -6.38 -8.24
C LEU A 15 -4.37 -5.69 -7.16
N GLY A 16 -4.98 -5.33 -6.03
CA GLY A 16 -4.26 -4.78 -4.88
C GLY A 16 -3.21 -5.74 -4.34
N GLY A 17 -3.58 -7.01 -4.14
CA GLY A 17 -2.66 -8.08 -3.75
C GLY A 17 -1.56 -8.32 -4.78
N ALA A 18 -1.91 -8.35 -6.07
CA ALA A 18 -0.92 -8.50 -7.14
C ALA A 18 0.11 -7.35 -7.18
N LEU A 19 -0.33 -6.12 -6.91
CA LEU A 19 0.59 -4.97 -6.78
C LEU A 19 1.52 -5.12 -5.56
N ILE A 20 1.01 -5.66 -4.45
CA ILE A 20 1.80 -5.96 -3.26
C ILE A 20 2.84 -7.04 -3.58
N ASP A 21 2.44 -8.14 -4.23
CA ASP A 21 3.32 -9.23 -4.63
C ASP A 21 4.40 -8.75 -5.61
N LEU A 22 4.01 -7.90 -6.57
CA LEU A 22 4.94 -7.25 -7.49
C LEU A 22 5.95 -6.37 -6.76
N ALA A 23 5.48 -5.54 -5.82
CA ALA A 23 6.33 -4.70 -5.00
C ALA A 23 7.28 -5.55 -4.13
N TYR A 24 6.79 -6.65 -3.57
CA TYR A 24 7.61 -7.60 -2.80
C TYR A 24 8.70 -8.23 -3.67
N TRP A 25 8.33 -8.73 -4.85
CA TRP A 25 9.26 -9.36 -5.78
C TRP A 25 10.34 -8.40 -6.29
N TYR A 26 9.95 -7.16 -6.58
CA TYR A 26 10.87 -6.14 -7.10
C TYR A 26 11.77 -5.55 -6.02
N LEU A 27 11.19 -5.09 -4.89
CA LEU A 27 11.94 -4.42 -3.83
C LEU A 27 12.75 -5.41 -2.99
N LYS A 28 12.24 -6.64 -2.83
CA LYS A 28 12.78 -7.69 -1.96
C LYS A 28 13.05 -7.12 -0.55
N PRO A 29 11.98 -6.68 0.15
CA PRO A 29 12.09 -6.02 1.44
C PRO A 29 12.74 -6.96 2.47
N SER A 30 13.69 -6.43 3.25
CA SER A 30 14.47 -7.18 4.24
C SER A 30 14.86 -6.27 5.41
N PRO A 31 15.04 -6.79 6.64
CA PRO A 31 15.57 -6.01 7.77
C PRO A 31 16.93 -5.33 7.49
N THR A 32 17.75 -5.93 6.61
CA THR A 32 19.05 -5.37 6.19
C THR A 32 18.93 -4.32 5.07
N ARG A 33 17.76 -4.25 4.41
CA ARG A 33 17.45 -3.35 3.28
C ARG A 33 16.34 -2.39 3.69
N VAL A 34 16.69 -1.52 4.62
CA VAL A 34 15.74 -0.66 5.34
C VAL A 34 14.93 0.20 4.38
N LEU A 35 15.55 0.84 3.39
CA LEU A 35 14.83 1.72 2.46
C LEU A 35 13.76 0.95 1.66
N GLU A 36 14.12 -0.22 1.16
CA GLU A 36 13.23 -1.09 0.40
C GLU A 36 12.07 -1.61 1.27
N MET A 37 12.34 -1.91 2.54
CA MET A 37 11.29 -2.24 3.52
C MET A 37 10.32 -1.05 3.73
N ARG A 38 10.83 0.19 3.81
CA ARG A 38 10.01 1.40 3.97
C ARG A 38 9.13 1.67 2.75
N ILE A 39 9.71 1.59 1.56
CA ILE A 39 8.98 1.75 0.29
C ILE A 39 7.91 0.65 0.17
N PHE A 40 8.26 -0.59 0.50
CA PHE A 40 7.32 -1.71 0.48
C PHE A 40 6.15 -1.49 1.43
N ALA A 41 6.40 -1.09 2.68
CA ALA A 41 5.34 -0.82 3.66
C ALA A 41 4.37 0.29 3.20
N ALA A 42 4.90 1.36 2.58
CA ALA A 42 4.09 2.42 1.99
C ALA A 42 3.20 1.90 0.85
N ILE A 43 3.80 1.19 -0.12
CA ILE A 43 3.06 0.62 -1.26
C ILE A 43 2.02 -0.38 -0.78
N ALA A 44 2.37 -1.27 0.14
CA ALA A 44 1.48 -2.31 0.62
C ALA A 44 0.25 -1.75 1.32
N THR A 45 0.40 -0.63 2.02
CA THR A 45 -0.70 0.08 2.68
C THR A 45 -1.60 0.80 1.66
N ALA A 46 -1.02 1.39 0.62
CA ALA A 46 -1.75 2.25 -0.32
C ALA A 46 -2.34 1.51 -1.55
N ALA A 47 -1.73 0.42 -2.01
CA ALA A 47 -2.05 -0.22 -3.27
C ALA A 47 -3.51 -0.70 -3.38
N PRO A 48 -4.11 -1.39 -2.38
CA PRO A 48 -5.52 -1.79 -2.45
C PRO A 48 -6.46 -0.60 -2.60
N TYR A 49 -6.13 0.51 -1.93
CA TYR A 49 -6.94 1.72 -1.96
C TYR A 49 -6.79 2.51 -3.27
N ALA A 50 -5.59 2.53 -3.86
CA ALA A 50 -5.37 3.09 -5.18
C ALA A 50 -6.21 2.35 -6.24
N VAL A 51 -6.20 1.01 -6.20
CA VAL A 51 -7.03 0.17 -7.07
C VAL A 51 -8.51 0.42 -6.81
N TYR A 52 -8.92 0.53 -5.54
CA TYR A 52 -10.30 0.84 -5.17
C TYR A 52 -10.77 2.16 -5.77
N MET A 53 -9.97 3.23 -5.68
CA MET A 53 -10.32 4.53 -6.25
C MET A 53 -10.45 4.49 -7.78
N ILE A 54 -9.54 3.79 -8.45
CA ILE A 54 -9.64 3.56 -9.91
C ILE A 54 -10.92 2.77 -10.24
N TRP A 55 -11.26 1.76 -9.44
CA TRP A 55 -12.47 0.97 -9.62
C TRP A 55 -13.73 1.82 -9.42
N VAL A 56 -13.80 2.66 -8.38
CA VAL A 56 -14.94 3.56 -8.12
C VAL A 56 -15.16 4.52 -9.28
N VAL A 57 -14.10 5.14 -9.79
CA VAL A 57 -14.20 6.08 -10.92
C VAL A 57 -14.64 5.36 -12.20
N SER A 58 -14.11 4.17 -12.47
CA SER A 58 -14.38 3.42 -13.71
C SER A 58 -15.73 2.70 -13.73
N THR A 59 -16.26 2.28 -12.58
CA THR A 59 -17.50 1.48 -12.51
C THR A 59 -18.69 2.25 -11.99
N LEU A 60 -18.51 3.12 -10.98
CA LEU A 60 -19.58 3.90 -10.39
C LEU A 60 -19.67 5.31 -10.97
N HIS A 61 -18.68 5.73 -11.76
CA HIS A 61 -18.55 7.09 -12.29
C HIS A 61 -18.57 8.17 -11.19
N VAL A 62 -18.17 7.79 -9.97
CA VAL A 62 -18.13 8.69 -8.82
C VAL A 62 -16.75 9.35 -8.77
N VAL A 63 -16.71 10.62 -9.17
CA VAL A 63 -15.49 11.44 -9.10
C VAL A 63 -15.64 12.42 -7.95
N TRP A 64 -14.84 12.23 -6.90
CA TRP A 64 -14.76 13.16 -5.79
C TRP A 64 -13.65 14.20 -6.03
N THR A 65 -13.53 15.16 -5.10
CA THR A 65 -12.43 16.12 -5.13
C THR A 65 -11.08 15.40 -5.17
N ILE A 66 -10.08 16.02 -5.80
CA ILE A 66 -8.75 15.42 -5.95
C ILE A 66 -8.12 15.01 -4.61
N HIS A 67 -8.41 15.76 -3.54
CA HIS A 67 -7.98 15.46 -2.18
C HIS A 67 -8.57 14.15 -1.64
N MET A 68 -9.83 13.84 -1.99
CA MET A 68 -10.45 12.56 -1.61
C MET A 68 -10.03 11.40 -2.50
N GLN A 69 -9.79 11.63 -3.79
CA GLN A 69 -9.40 10.57 -4.73
C GLN A 69 -7.93 10.20 -4.57
N VAL A 70 -7.04 11.18 -4.74
CA VAL A 70 -5.58 10.99 -4.70
C VAL A 70 -5.01 11.25 -3.32
N GLY A 71 -5.54 12.25 -2.61
CA GLY A 71 -5.00 12.63 -1.30
C GLY A 71 -5.08 11.51 -0.26
N VAL A 72 -6.14 10.71 -0.25
CA VAL A 72 -6.23 9.54 0.65
C VAL A 72 -5.20 8.44 0.30
N VAL A 73 -4.95 8.19 -0.99
CA VAL A 73 -3.91 7.24 -1.42
C VAL A 73 -2.53 7.74 -0.95
N TYR A 74 -2.29 9.04 -1.09
CA TYR A 74 -1.07 9.68 -0.59
C TYR A 74 -0.94 9.59 0.93
N VAL A 75 -2.02 9.83 1.68
CA VAL A 75 -2.02 9.69 3.14
C VAL A 75 -1.73 8.24 3.54
N LEU A 76 -2.29 7.25 2.86
CA LEU A 76 -2.01 5.84 3.13
C LEU A 76 -0.56 5.45 2.81
N LEU A 77 0.03 6.00 1.74
CA LEU A 77 1.48 5.87 1.47
C LEU A 77 2.28 6.40 2.65
N MET A 78 1.97 7.61 3.12
CA MET A 78 2.65 8.23 4.25
C MET A 78 2.46 7.45 5.55
N ILE A 79 1.25 6.92 5.82
CA ILE A 79 0.98 6.08 6.99
C ILE A 79 1.82 4.81 6.94
N GLY A 80 1.82 4.07 5.83
CA GLY A 80 2.64 2.87 5.67
C GLY A 80 4.14 3.16 5.84
N TRP A 81 4.59 4.30 5.30
CA TRP A 81 5.96 4.78 5.50
C TRP A 81 6.25 5.07 6.98
N CYS A 82 5.36 5.76 7.69
CA CYS A 82 5.53 6.06 9.12
C CYS A 82 5.51 4.79 9.98
N LEU A 83 4.59 3.86 9.71
CA LEU A 83 4.50 2.57 10.42
C LEU A 83 5.77 1.73 10.23
N SER A 84 6.47 1.89 9.11
CA SER A 84 7.76 1.23 8.90
C SER A 84 8.84 1.71 9.88
N TYR A 85 8.81 2.97 10.37
CA TYR A 85 9.73 3.43 11.42
C TYR A 85 9.43 2.79 12.78
N LEU A 86 8.16 2.48 13.05
CA LEU A 86 7.77 1.79 14.28
C LEU A 86 8.16 0.31 14.23
N SER A 87 8.05 -0.32 13.04
CA SER A 87 8.34 -1.74 12.86
C SER A 87 9.84 -2.04 12.68
N TYR A 88 10.55 -1.13 12.02
CA TYR A 88 11.98 -1.22 11.71
C TYR A 88 12.69 0.07 12.14
N PRO A 89 13.01 0.19 13.44
CA PRO A 89 13.75 1.33 13.95
C PRO A 89 15.16 1.39 13.32
N PRO A 90 15.78 2.58 13.23
CA PRO A 90 17.15 2.71 12.77
C PRO A 90 18.10 1.86 13.63
N GLN A 91 18.87 0.96 12.99
CA GLN A 91 19.87 0.15 13.68
C GLN A 91 20.95 1.05 14.28
N ARG A 92 21.31 0.79 15.55
CA ARG A 92 22.40 1.52 16.21
C ARG A 92 23.75 1.12 15.60
N PRO A 93 24.77 1.99 15.65
CA PRO A 93 26.12 1.66 15.14
C PRO A 93 26.68 0.34 15.70
N GLU A 94 26.37 0.05 16.96
CA GLU A 94 26.79 -1.17 17.67
C GLU A 94 26.13 -2.45 17.12
N GLU A 95 24.89 -2.37 16.63
CA GLU A 95 24.17 -3.51 16.03
C GLU A 95 24.60 -3.80 14.59
N LYS A 96 25.25 -2.85 13.91
CA LYS A 96 25.77 -3.06 12.54
C LYS A 96 27.06 -3.88 12.51
N GLN A 97 27.73 -4.08 13.66
CA GLN A 97 29.03 -4.74 13.76
C GLN A 97 28.95 -6.20 14.22
N ALA A 98 27.77 -6.67 14.65
CA ALA A 98 27.49 -8.05 15.05
C ALA A 98 26.94 -8.87 13.87
#